data_AF-A0A8H7CDU3-F1
#
_entry.id   AF-A0A8H7CDU3-F1
#
_cell.length_a   1.000
_cell.length_b   1.000
_cell.length_c   1.000
_cell.angle_alpha   90.00
_cell.angle_beta   90.00
_cell.angle_gamma   90.00
#
_symmetry.space_group_name_H-M   'P 1'
#
loop_
_entity.id
_entity.type
_entity.pdbx_description
1 polymer ?
#
loop_
_entity_poly.entity_id
_entity_poly.type
_entity_poly.pdbx_seq_one_letter_code
_entity_poly.pdbx_strand_id
1 'polypeptide(L)'
;MDKAIDLRSKCPHFRILVVGRANAGKTTLLKKVCNSVEDPEIFSPNGKKLDLAVVEGTAQRGEHDIENQLIFKSNQQFLFHDSRGFESGSANEIQKVKDFITARSATSKLSDQLHAIWYCMPTDTTRPMLAADEQFFNDSGAGKGTLNLFVKD
;
A
#
# COMPACT_ATOMS: atom_id res chain seq x y z
N MET A 1 -5.19 -21.30 20.97
CA MET A 1 -4.55 -21.61 19.67
C MET A 1 -5.57 -21.57 18.52
N ASP A 2 -6.81 -22.01 18.74
CA ASP A 2 -7.86 -22.11 17.70
C ASP A 2 -8.31 -20.79 17.06
N LYS A 3 -8.41 -19.69 17.81
CA LYS A 3 -8.86 -18.40 17.27
C LYS A 3 -7.91 -17.82 16.21
N ALA A 4 -6.60 -18.02 16.36
CA ALA A 4 -5.62 -17.52 15.41
C ALA A 4 -5.66 -18.31 14.08
N ILE A 5 -5.94 -19.61 14.16
CA ILE A 5 -6.09 -20.49 12.99
C ILE A 5 -7.37 -20.12 12.22
N ASP A 6 -8.48 -19.87 12.93
CA ASP A 6 -9.75 -19.42 12.34
C ASP A 6 -9.66 -18.03 11.68
N LEU A 7 -8.85 -17.12 12.23
CA LEU A 7 -8.61 -15.83 11.58
C LEU A 7 -7.78 -15.96 10.30
N ARG A 8 -6.76 -16.82 10.28
CA ARG A 8 -5.93 -17.05 9.08
C ARG A 8 -6.69 -17.76 7.97
N SER A 9 -7.65 -18.63 8.29
CA SER A 9 -8.50 -19.25 7.26
C SER A 9 -9.47 -18.24 6.62
N LYS A 10 -9.98 -17.29 7.40
CA LYS A 10 -10.84 -16.19 6.92
C LYS A 10 -10.08 -15.07 6.22
N CYS A 11 -8.79 -14.94 6.52
CA CYS A 11 -7.91 -13.92 5.97
C CYS A 11 -6.54 -14.52 5.61
N PRO A 12 -6.38 -15.06 4.38
CA PRO A 12 -5.15 -15.72 3.98
C PRO A 12 -3.97 -14.76 3.78
N HIS A 13 -4.26 -13.47 3.55
CA HIS A 13 -3.25 -12.43 3.34
C HIS A 13 -3.41 -11.30 4.33
N PHE A 14 -2.31 -10.90 4.96
CA PHE A 14 -2.25 -9.64 5.70
C PHE A 14 -2.10 -8.48 4.70
N ARG A 15 -3.24 -7.88 4.35
CA ARG A 15 -3.39 -6.78 3.40
C ARG A 15 -2.93 -5.43 3.97
N ILE A 16 -1.96 -4.80 3.32
CA ILE A 16 -1.36 -3.53 3.74
C ILE A 16 -1.44 -2.51 2.60
N LEU A 17 -1.84 -1.29 2.92
CA LEU A 17 -1.67 -0.15 2.01
C LEU A 17 -0.40 0.61 2.36
N VAL A 18 0.51 0.78 1.40
CA VAL A 18 1.71 1.62 1.57
C VAL A 18 1.47 2.97 0.92
N VAL A 19 1.50 4.00 1.74
CA VAL A 19 1.27 5.40 1.40
C VAL A 19 2.58 6.18 1.55
N GLY A 20 2.72 7.27 0.83
CA GLY A 20 3.85 8.18 0.97
C GLY A 20 4.25 8.73 -0.39
N ARG A 21 4.97 9.84 -0.41
CA ARG A 21 5.34 10.59 -1.63
C ARG A 21 6.11 9.76 -2.65
N ALA A 22 6.19 10.25 -3.88
CA ALA A 22 7.07 9.64 -4.88
C ALA A 22 8.50 9.62 -4.34
N ASN A 23 9.22 8.54 -4.62
CA ASN A 23 10.59 8.31 -4.13
C ASN A 23 10.75 8.24 -2.59
N ALA A 24 9.68 8.22 -1.79
CA ALA A 24 9.76 8.05 -0.33
C ALA A 24 10.26 6.67 0.14
N GLY A 25 10.72 5.81 -0.78
CA GLY A 25 11.30 4.50 -0.45
C GLY A 25 10.29 3.36 -0.25
N LYS A 26 9.03 3.51 -0.66
CA LYS A 26 7.96 2.49 -0.54
C LYS A 26 8.39 1.12 -1.06
N THR A 27 8.84 1.02 -2.30
CA THR A 27 9.30 -0.25 -2.91
C THR A 27 10.50 -0.84 -2.15
N THR A 28 11.43 0.01 -1.70
CA THR A 28 12.57 -0.44 -0.88
C THR A 28 12.13 -1.02 0.46
N LEU A 29 11.15 -0.39 1.13
CA LEU A 29 10.56 -0.91 2.35
C LEU A 29 9.93 -2.28 2.12
N LEU A 30 9.11 -2.41 1.07
CA LEU A 30 8.45 -3.67 0.72
C LEU A 30 9.45 -4.81 0.47
N LYS A 31 10.51 -4.54 -0.31
CA LYS A 31 11.60 -5.50 -0.56
C LYS A 31 12.28 -5.94 0.74
N LYS A 32 12.61 -4.99 1.64
CA LYS A 32 13.22 -5.29 2.94
C LYS A 32 12.31 -6.14 3.83
N VAL A 33 11.04 -5.76 3.98
CA VAL A 33 10.05 -6.48 4.79
C VAL A 33 9.85 -7.91 4.29
N CYS A 34 9.87 -8.10 2.97
CA CYS A 34 9.70 -9.41 2.37
C CYS A 34 11.01 -10.19 2.19
N ASN A 35 12.14 -9.68 2.70
CA ASN A 35 13.47 -10.24 2.48
C ASN A 35 13.72 -10.61 1.01
N SER A 36 13.34 -9.72 0.09
CA SER A 36 13.38 -9.92 -1.36
C SER A 36 14.34 -8.93 -2.02
N VAL A 37 15.03 -9.41 -3.05
CA VAL A 37 15.72 -8.55 -4.04
C VAL A 37 14.89 -8.41 -5.32
N GLU A 38 13.99 -9.36 -5.59
CA GLU A 38 13.08 -9.38 -6.73
C GLU A 38 11.91 -8.40 -6.53
N ASP A 39 11.33 -7.95 -7.63
CA ASP A 39 10.08 -7.19 -7.64
C ASP A 39 8.87 -8.10 -7.36
N PRO A 40 7.78 -7.55 -6.78
CA PRO A 40 6.58 -8.34 -6.52
C PRO A 40 5.90 -8.74 -7.83
N GLU A 41 5.19 -9.87 -7.78
CA GLU A 41 4.20 -10.18 -8.80
C GLU A 41 2.98 -9.27 -8.63
N ILE A 42 2.47 -8.75 -9.74
CA ILE A 42 1.32 -7.84 -9.76
C ILE A 42 0.09 -8.63 -10.20
N PHE A 43 -1.00 -8.51 -9.45
CA PHE A 43 -2.28 -9.10 -9.78
C PHE A 43 -3.34 -8.00 -9.89
N SER A 44 -4.26 -8.16 -10.82
CA SER A 44 -5.44 -7.29 -10.91
C SER A 44 -6.31 -7.41 -9.65
N PRO A 45 -7.29 -6.51 -9.45
CA PRO A 45 -8.21 -6.59 -8.32
C PRO A 45 -8.98 -7.93 -8.27
N ASN A 46 -9.13 -8.57 -9.44
CA ASN A 46 -9.82 -9.85 -9.61
C ASN A 46 -8.89 -11.06 -9.44
N GLY A 47 -7.63 -10.87 -9.07
CA GLY A 47 -6.65 -11.94 -8.83
C GLY A 47 -5.98 -12.50 -10.10
N LYS A 48 -6.14 -11.83 -11.26
CA LYS A 48 -5.43 -12.24 -12.49
C LYS A 48 -4.01 -11.69 -12.46
N LYS A 49 -3.00 -12.56 -12.60
CA LYS A 49 -1.61 -12.12 -12.74
C LYS A 49 -1.46 -11.23 -13.97
N LEU A 50 -0.81 -10.09 -13.79
CA LEU A 50 -0.49 -9.13 -14.85
C LEU A 50 0.94 -9.39 -15.33
N ASP A 51 1.13 -9.50 -16.64
CA ASP A 51 2.47 -9.68 -17.21
C ASP A 51 3.23 -8.37 -17.20
N LEU A 52 4.44 -8.40 -16.61
CA LEU A 52 5.32 -7.25 -16.52
C LEU A 52 5.66 -6.67 -17.88
N ALA A 53 5.69 -7.46 -18.97
CA ALA A 53 5.93 -6.97 -20.33
C ALA A 53 4.81 -6.06 -20.88
N VAL A 54 3.56 -6.24 -20.44
CA VAL A 54 2.45 -5.31 -20.73
C VAL A 54 2.57 -4.06 -19.87
N VAL A 55 3.11 -4.23 -18.67
CA VAL A 55 3.47 -3.14 -17.76
C VAL A 55 4.78 -2.49 -18.19
N GLU A 56 5.61 -3.05 -19.08
CA GLU A 56 6.93 -2.48 -19.47
C GLU A 56 6.80 -1.27 -20.38
N GLY A 57 5.74 -1.21 -21.18
CA GLY A 57 5.31 0.04 -21.84
C GLY A 57 4.93 1.15 -20.83
N THR A 58 4.78 0.78 -19.55
CA THR A 58 4.29 1.61 -18.44
C THR A 58 5.17 1.48 -17.18
N ALA A 59 6.35 0.83 -17.29
CA ALA A 59 7.27 0.48 -16.20
C ALA A 59 8.33 1.57 -15.99
N GLN A 60 8.28 2.63 -16.79
CA GLN A 60 8.60 3.93 -16.23
C GLN A 60 7.63 4.17 -15.08
N ARG A 61 8.12 4.06 -13.83
CA ARG A 61 7.48 4.51 -12.57
C ARG A 61 6.28 5.44 -12.85
N GLY A 62 5.08 4.90 -13.09
CA GLY A 62 4.13 5.71 -13.88
C GLY A 62 2.76 5.12 -14.21
N GLU A 63 2.49 3.80 -14.12
CA GLU A 63 1.11 3.25 -14.20
C GLU A 63 0.72 2.10 -13.24
N HIS A 64 1.01 2.21 -11.93
CA HIS A 64 0.44 1.27 -10.95
C HIS A 64 -1.03 1.60 -10.59
N ASP A 65 -1.99 0.69 -10.66
CA ASP A 65 -3.31 0.94 -10.04
C ASP A 65 -3.22 0.65 -8.53
N ILE A 66 -3.79 1.51 -7.67
CA ILE A 66 -3.85 1.27 -6.22
C ILE A 66 -4.68 0.03 -5.89
N GLU A 67 -5.57 -0.38 -6.80
CA GLU A 67 -6.36 -1.60 -6.65
C GLU A 67 -5.58 -2.88 -7.02
N ASN A 68 -4.45 -2.74 -7.71
CA ASN A 68 -3.59 -3.88 -8.05
C ASN A 68 -2.87 -4.40 -6.80
N GLN A 69 -2.80 -5.72 -6.72
CA GLN A 69 -2.26 -6.45 -5.59
C GLN A 69 -0.79 -6.79 -5.87
N LEU A 70 0.10 -6.43 -4.95
CA LEU A 70 1.52 -6.75 -5.00
C LEU A 70 1.83 -7.89 -4.04
N ILE A 71 2.37 -8.99 -4.55
CA ILE A 71 2.71 -10.17 -3.75
C ILE A 71 4.15 -10.58 -4.04
N PHE A 72 4.97 -10.68 -3.00
CA PHE A 72 6.34 -11.17 -3.13
C PHE A 72 6.37 -12.69 -3.03
N LYS A 73 7.06 -13.36 -3.95
CA LYS A 73 7.25 -14.81 -3.88
C LYS A 73 7.93 -15.25 -2.58
N SER A 74 8.86 -14.44 -2.08
CA SER A 74 9.57 -14.69 -0.82
C SER A 74 8.69 -14.55 0.42
N ASN A 75 7.54 -13.87 0.32
CA ASN A 75 6.59 -13.76 1.42
C ASN A 75 5.15 -13.56 0.92
N GLN A 76 4.48 -14.68 0.62
CA GLN A 76 3.09 -14.70 0.14
C GLN A 76 2.05 -14.45 1.24
N GLN A 77 2.47 -14.28 2.51
CA GLN A 77 1.52 -13.98 3.59
C GLN A 77 1.06 -12.52 3.57
N PHE A 78 1.80 -11.64 2.88
CA PHE A 78 1.46 -10.24 2.72
C PHE A 78 0.92 -9.95 1.32
N LEU A 79 -0.03 -9.03 1.28
CA LEU A 79 -0.55 -8.46 0.05
C LEU A 79 -0.49 -6.94 0.18
N PHE A 80 0.29 -6.30 -0.67
CA PHE A 80 0.49 -4.87 -0.62
C PHE A 80 -0.30 -4.14 -1.71
N HIS A 81 -0.76 -2.95 -1.37
CA HIS A 81 -1.27 -1.95 -2.29
C HIS A 81 -0.36 -0.72 -2.21
N ASP A 82 0.00 -0.13 -3.34
CA ASP A 82 0.88 1.05 -3.40
C ASP A 82 0.09 2.29 -3.81
N SER A 83 0.16 3.34 -2.99
CA SER A 83 -0.50 4.63 -3.23
C SER A 83 0.13 5.46 -4.37
N ARG A 84 1.24 4.98 -4.96
CA ARG A 84 1.98 5.56 -6.10
C ARG A 84 2.81 6.80 -5.85
N GLY A 85 2.80 7.38 -4.66
CA GLY A 85 3.51 8.64 -4.47
C GLY A 85 2.71 9.84 -4.95
N PHE A 86 2.32 10.69 -4.01
CA PHE A 86 1.79 12.00 -4.33
C PHE A 86 2.97 12.88 -4.76
N GLU A 87 3.14 13.16 -6.06
CA GLU A 87 4.30 13.92 -6.57
C GLU A 87 4.24 15.41 -6.18
N SER A 88 3.05 15.94 -5.87
CA SER A 88 2.88 17.31 -5.38
C SER A 88 1.59 17.52 -4.57
N GLY A 89 1.03 16.45 -3.99
CA GLY A 89 -0.24 16.54 -3.28
C GLY A 89 -1.39 16.96 -4.18
N SER A 90 -1.41 16.49 -5.44
CA SER A 90 -2.58 16.73 -6.28
C SER A 90 -3.78 16.17 -5.52
N ALA A 91 -4.79 17.01 -5.26
CA ALA A 91 -5.94 16.64 -4.43
C ALA A 91 -6.58 15.33 -4.93
N ASN A 92 -6.48 15.07 -6.24
CA ASN A 92 -6.92 13.84 -6.90
C ASN A 92 -6.21 12.57 -6.39
N GLU A 93 -4.90 12.59 -6.17
CA GLU A 93 -4.19 11.39 -5.71
C GLU A 93 -4.49 11.10 -4.23
N ILE A 94 -4.52 12.14 -3.39
CA ILE A 94 -4.92 12.00 -1.98
C ILE A 94 -6.35 11.49 -1.89
N GLN A 95 -7.26 12.01 -2.73
CA GLN A 95 -8.65 11.55 -2.77
C GLN A 95 -8.75 10.08 -3.20
N LYS A 96 -8.01 9.64 -4.24
CA LYS A 96 -7.97 8.22 -4.65
C LYS A 96 -7.58 7.30 -3.49
N VAL A 97 -6.62 7.72 -2.66
CA VAL A 97 -6.19 6.93 -1.49
C VAL A 97 -7.28 6.89 -0.43
N LYS A 98 -7.96 8.02 -0.16
CA LYS A 98 -9.09 8.07 0.78
C LYS A 98 -10.26 7.21 0.30
N ASP A 99 -10.59 7.28 -0.98
CA ASP A 99 -11.66 6.49 -1.59
C ASP A 99 -11.35 4.99 -1.47
N PHE A 100 -10.10 4.62 -1.75
CA PHE A 100 -9.62 3.25 -1.58
C PHE A 100 -9.72 2.77 -0.12
N ILE A 101 -9.24 3.56 0.85
CA ILE A 101 -9.34 3.23 2.29
C ILE A 101 -10.81 3.06 2.69
N THR A 102 -11.67 3.97 2.24
CA THR A 102 -13.11 3.96 2.56
C THR A 102 -13.78 2.72 1.98
N ALA A 103 -13.54 2.43 0.70
CA ALA A 103 -14.07 1.26 0.01
C ALA A 103 -13.64 -0.04 0.71
N ARG A 104 -12.35 -0.17 1.06
CA ARG A 104 -11.82 -1.34 1.78
C ARG A 104 -12.39 -1.48 3.18
N SER A 105 -12.58 -0.37 3.90
CA SER A 105 -13.18 -0.35 5.25
C SER A 105 -14.67 -0.70 5.24
N ALA A 106 -15.37 -0.42 4.15
CA ALA A 106 -16.79 -0.73 3.98
C ALA A 106 -17.06 -2.20 3.63
N THR A 107 -16.03 -2.99 3.27
CA THR A 107 -16.20 -4.40 2.94
C THR A 107 -16.53 -5.24 4.18
N SER A 108 -17.39 -6.26 4.03
CA SER A 108 -17.74 -7.17 5.13
C SER A 108 -16.78 -8.35 5.30
N LYS A 109 -16.00 -8.67 4.26
CA LYS A 109 -15.03 -9.76 4.25
C LYS A 109 -13.69 -9.29 4.78
N LEU A 110 -13.20 -9.92 5.85
CA LEU A 110 -11.91 -9.59 6.45
C LEU A 110 -10.74 -9.69 5.44
N SER A 111 -10.80 -10.65 4.51
CA SER A 111 -9.81 -10.80 3.43
C SER A 111 -9.69 -9.58 2.50
N ASP A 112 -10.74 -8.77 2.42
CA ASP A 112 -10.84 -7.65 1.48
C ASP A 112 -10.56 -6.30 2.16
N GLN A 113 -10.58 -6.28 3.51
CA GLN A 113 -10.25 -5.11 4.34
C GLN A 113 -8.74 -4.85 4.38
N LEU A 114 -8.37 -3.59 4.64
CA LEU A 114 -7.01 -3.23 5.01
C LEU A 114 -6.74 -3.61 6.46
N HIS A 115 -5.63 -4.26 6.73
CA HIS A 115 -5.20 -4.61 8.09
C HIS A 115 -4.23 -3.58 8.67
N ALA A 116 -3.46 -2.93 7.82
CA ALA A 116 -2.62 -1.81 8.19
C ALA A 116 -2.48 -0.82 7.03
N ILE A 117 -2.20 0.42 7.40
CA ILE A 117 -1.74 1.45 6.48
C ILE A 117 -0.34 1.85 6.95
N TRP A 118 0.63 1.82 6.04
CA TRP A 118 2.02 2.21 6.29
C TRP A 118 2.32 3.50 5.55
N TYR A 119 2.63 4.57 6.29
CA TYR A 119 2.99 5.84 5.70
C TYR A 119 4.51 6.02 5.67
N CYS A 120 5.09 6.19 4.49
CA CYS A 120 6.51 6.42 4.26
C CYS A 120 6.79 7.91 4.15
N MET A 121 7.47 8.48 5.16
CA MET A 121 7.92 9.86 5.13
C MET A 121 9.38 9.95 4.64
N PRO A 122 9.71 10.90 3.75
CA PRO A 122 11.09 11.17 3.38
C PRO A 122 11.85 11.78 4.57
N THR A 123 13.05 11.29 4.84
CA THR A 123 13.93 11.73 5.94
C THR A 123 15.16 12.47 5.46
N ASP A 124 15.45 12.41 4.16
CA ASP A 124 16.58 13.07 3.49
C ASP A 124 16.27 14.53 3.11
N THR A 125 15.21 15.11 3.67
CA THR A 125 14.76 16.47 3.38
C THR A 125 14.64 17.30 4.65
N THR A 126 15.01 18.58 4.55
CA THR A 126 14.84 19.57 5.62
C THR A 126 13.38 19.91 5.89
N ARG A 127 12.46 19.47 5.01
CA ARG A 127 11.02 19.64 5.15
C ARG A 127 10.31 18.28 5.00
N PRO A 128 10.32 17.44 6.06
CA PRO A 128 9.77 16.08 6.02
C PRO A 128 8.24 16.04 5.93
N MET A 129 7.56 17.06 6.45
CA MET A 129 6.12 17.26 6.24
C MET A 129 5.88 18.40 5.24
N LEU A 130 5.19 18.09 4.15
CA LEU A 130 4.60 19.05 3.23
C LEU A 130 3.08 19.12 3.43
N ALA A 131 2.45 20.08 2.76
CA ALA A 131 1.00 20.26 2.76
C ALA A 131 0.24 18.98 2.37
N ALA A 132 0.80 18.14 1.50
CA ALA A 132 0.20 16.86 1.11
C ALA A 132 0.17 15.86 2.28
N ASP A 133 1.23 15.83 3.09
CA ASP A 133 1.32 14.98 4.28
C ASP A 133 0.33 15.48 5.34
N GLU A 134 0.30 16.78 5.60
CA GLU A 134 -0.68 17.42 6.50
C GLU A 134 -2.13 17.15 6.07
N GLN A 135 -2.45 17.34 4.79
CA GLN A 135 -3.78 17.08 4.25
C GLN A 135 -4.17 15.61 4.42
N PHE A 136 -3.23 14.69 4.19
CA PHE A 136 -3.49 13.28 4.43
C PHE A 136 -3.83 13.03 5.91
N PHE A 137 -3.04 13.51 6.86
CA PHE A 137 -3.29 13.25 8.29
C PHE A 137 -4.49 13.99 8.87
N ASN A 138 -4.75 15.23 8.44
CA ASN A 138 -5.86 16.05 8.96
C ASN A 138 -7.22 15.55 8.46
N ASP A 139 -7.28 15.08 7.21
CA ASP A 139 -8.53 14.61 6.62
C ASP A 139 -8.76 13.10 6.84
N SER A 140 -7.72 12.36 7.24
CA SER A 140 -7.84 10.96 7.67
C SER A 140 -8.43 10.90 9.08
N GLY A 141 -9.72 11.25 9.21
CA GLY A 141 -10.48 10.96 10.41
C GLY A 141 -10.29 9.49 10.78
N ALA A 142 -9.72 9.22 11.96
CA ALA A 142 -9.32 7.90 12.43
C ALA A 142 -10.51 6.92 12.54
N GLY A 143 -10.90 6.32 11.42
CA GLY A 143 -11.91 5.27 11.35
C GLY A 143 -11.26 3.90 11.41
N LYS A 144 -11.37 3.21 12.56
CA LYS A 144 -11.19 1.76 12.85
C LYS A 144 -10.02 0.96 12.22
N GLY A 145 -9.13 1.56 11.44
CA GLY A 145 -7.89 0.96 10.96
C GLY A 145 -6.70 1.50 11.75
N THR A 146 -5.84 0.63 12.26
CA THR A 146 -4.58 1.05 12.88
C THR A 146 -3.66 1.61 11.80
N LEU A 147 -3.45 2.93 11.79
CA LEU A 147 -2.41 3.58 11.00
C LEU A 147 -1.07 3.35 11.71
N ASN A 148 -0.16 2.60 11.10
CA ASN A 148 1.19 2.39 11.62
C ASN A 148 2.16 3.25 10.80
N LEU A 149 2.82 4.21 11.45
CA LEU A 149 3.77 5.12 10.81
C LEU A 149 5.15 4.45 10.71
N PHE A 150 5.71 4.37 9.49
CA PHE A 150 7.07 3.87 9.27
C PHE A 150 7.96 5.01 8.79
N VAL A 151 8.85 5.46 9.67
CA VAL A 151 9.90 6.46 9.36
C VAL A 151 11.13 5.70 8.87
N LYS A 152 11.67 6.07 7.71
CA LYS A 152 12.84 5.43 7.12
C LYS A 152 14.06 6.30 7.35
N ASP A 153 15.04 5.88 8.14
CA ASP A 153 16.38 6.48 8.14
C ASP A 153 17.20 6.09 6.89
#